data_AF-A0A1I8HXR5-F1
#
_entry.id   AF-A0A1I8HXR5-F1
#
_cell.length_a   1.000
_cell.length_b   1.000
_cell.length_c   1.000
_cell.angle_alpha   90.00
_cell.angle_beta   90.00
_cell.angle_gamma   90.00
#
_symmetry.space_group_name_H-M   'P 1'
#
loop_
_entity.id
_entity.type
_entity.pdbx_description
1 polymer ?
#
loop_
_entity_poly.entity_id
_entity_poly.type
_entity_poly.pdbx_seq_one_letter_code
_entity_poly.pdbx_strand_id
1 'polypeptide(L)'
;MLYFMSTHDITHLTTTIGRLTAECKGHPCIKFALKLRTAWSLNNYHTFFKLYTTAPGYCGHIVNWFLDRERVLALKAIIKSYRPTVPISYVESELGFPDTESCVAFLTGSGVPEAALDTGAGLIDCKTCPVQSIELAA
;
A
#
# COMPACT_ATOMS: atom_id res chain seq x y z
N MET A 1 -16.36 -7.58 1.39
CA MET A 1 -15.82 -6.40 0.66
C MET A 1 -14.31 -6.40 0.64
N LEU A 2 -13.63 -6.31 1.79
CA LEU A 2 -12.16 -6.34 1.87
C LEU A 2 -11.56 -7.62 1.28
N TYR A 3 -12.22 -8.77 1.50
CA TYR A 3 -11.85 -10.04 0.86
C TYR A 3 -11.93 -10.00 -0.69
N PHE A 4 -12.95 -9.34 -1.26
CA PHE A 4 -13.03 -9.22 -2.72
C PHE A 4 -11.97 -8.28 -3.29
N MET A 5 -11.49 -7.30 -2.49
CA MET A 5 -10.34 -6.48 -2.86
C MET A 5 -9.06 -7.32 -2.86
N SER A 6 -8.85 -8.17 -1.84
CA SER A 6 -7.67 -9.05 -1.80
C SER A 6 -7.62 -10.01 -2.99
N THR A 7 -8.77 -10.62 -3.36
CA THR A 7 -8.86 -11.54 -4.50
C THR A 7 -9.00 -10.84 -5.86
N HIS A 8 -8.98 -9.50 -5.92
CA HIS A 8 -9.15 -8.71 -7.14
C HIS A 8 -10.46 -8.99 -7.90
N ASP A 9 -11.51 -9.38 -7.16
CA ASP A 9 -12.83 -9.64 -7.72
C ASP A 9 -13.67 -8.36 -7.75
N ILE A 10 -13.41 -7.54 -8.77
CA ILE A 10 -14.06 -6.23 -8.94
C ILE A 10 -15.56 -6.38 -9.23
N THR A 11 -15.96 -7.47 -9.89
CA THR A 11 -17.35 -7.75 -10.26
C THR A 11 -18.20 -8.02 -9.02
N HIS A 12 -17.75 -8.95 -8.16
CA HIS A 12 -18.44 -9.24 -6.91
C HIS A 12 -18.34 -8.08 -5.92
N LEU A 13 -17.23 -7.35 -5.90
CA LEU A 13 -17.08 -6.14 -5.10
C LEU A 13 -18.13 -5.08 -5.46
N THR A 14 -18.29 -4.77 -6.74
CA THR A 14 -19.22 -3.72 -7.20
C THR A 14 -20.67 -4.14 -7.00
N THR A 15 -20.98 -5.40 -7.25
CA THR A 15 -22.32 -5.97 -6.98
C THR A 15 -22.66 -5.90 -5.49
N THR A 16 -21.72 -6.25 -4.61
CA THR A 16 -21.91 -6.17 -3.16
C THR A 16 -22.16 -4.72 -2.71
N ILE A 17 -21.45 -3.76 -3.30
CA ILE A 17 -21.65 -2.32 -3.04
C ILE A 17 -23.02 -1.84 -3.50
N GLY A 18 -23.49 -2.31 -4.66
CA GLY A 18 -24.82 -1.99 -5.18
C GLY A 18 -25.96 -2.54 -4.30
N ARG A 19 -25.75 -3.68 -3.64
CA ARG A 19 -26.73 -4.33 -2.76
C ARG A 19 -26.77 -3.76 -1.33
N LEU A 20 -25.86 -2.84 -0.98
CA LEU A 20 -25.78 -2.26 0.35
C LEU A 20 -26.88 -1.21 0.58
N THR A 21 -27.74 -1.47 1.56
CA THR A 21 -28.76 -0.53 2.04
C THR A 21 -28.13 0.65 2.81
N ALA A 22 -28.88 1.76 2.95
CA ALA A 22 -28.40 2.96 3.63
C ALA A 22 -28.08 2.70 5.12
N GLU A 23 -28.86 1.85 5.80
CA GLU A 23 -28.63 1.46 7.19
C GLU A 23 -27.31 0.70 7.36
N CYS A 24 -27.00 -0.25 6.47
CA CYS A 24 -25.75 -0.99 6.49
C CYS A 24 -24.54 -0.07 6.26
N LYS A 25 -24.67 0.97 5.44
CA LYS A 25 -23.61 1.97 5.23
C LYS A 25 -23.33 2.81 6.49
N GLY A 26 -24.18 2.75 7.51
CA GLY A 26 -23.96 3.39 8.81
C GLY A 26 -22.84 2.74 9.63
N HIS A 27 -22.62 1.43 9.47
CA HIS A 27 -21.72 0.65 10.33
C HIS A 27 -20.25 1.07 10.15
N PRO A 28 -19.47 1.25 11.24
CA PRO A 28 -18.10 1.76 11.17
C PRO A 28 -17.17 0.95 10.26
N CYS A 29 -17.18 -0.39 10.31
CA CYS A 29 -16.34 -1.18 9.40
C CYS A 29 -16.82 -1.12 7.92
N ILE A 30 -18.11 -0.91 7.66
CA ILE A 30 -18.60 -0.75 6.27
C ILE A 30 -18.17 0.61 5.72
N LYS A 31 -18.27 1.68 6.52
CA LYS A 31 -17.73 2.99 6.16
C LYS A 31 -16.23 2.93 5.90
N PHE A 32 -15.48 2.23 6.74
CA PHE A 32 -14.06 1.99 6.55
C PHE A 32 -13.79 1.27 5.22
N ALA A 33 -14.45 0.14 4.96
CA ALA A 33 -14.26 -0.63 3.74
C ALA A 33 -14.61 0.15 2.46
N LEU A 34 -15.64 1.00 2.50
CA LEU A 34 -16.00 1.88 1.38
C LEU A 34 -14.94 2.95 1.11
N LYS A 35 -14.42 3.59 2.16
CA LYS A 35 -13.32 4.57 2.05
C LYS A 35 -12.06 3.91 1.51
N LEU A 36 -11.69 2.76 2.07
CA LEU A 36 -10.50 2.01 1.65
C LEU A 36 -10.63 1.54 0.19
N ARG A 37 -11.79 1.01 -0.21
CA ARG A 37 -12.07 0.62 -1.60
C ARG A 37 -11.89 1.79 -2.56
N THR A 38 -12.34 2.98 -2.18
CA THR A 38 -12.21 4.18 -3.01
C THR A 38 -10.75 4.59 -3.17
N ALA A 39 -9.99 4.65 -2.07
CA ALA A 39 -8.55 4.93 -2.10
C ALA A 39 -7.78 3.89 -2.95
N TRP A 40 -8.10 2.61 -2.78
CA TRP A 40 -7.52 1.50 -3.54
C TRP A 40 -7.81 1.62 -5.04
N SER A 41 -9.06 1.85 -5.44
CA SER A 41 -9.42 1.99 -6.85
C SER A 41 -8.76 3.19 -7.56
N LEU A 42 -8.41 4.22 -6.78
CA LEU A 42 -7.77 5.43 -7.29
C LEU A 42 -6.23 5.36 -7.23
N ASN A 43 -5.65 4.26 -6.73
CA ASN A 43 -4.23 4.14 -6.41
C ASN A 43 -3.74 5.29 -5.49
N ASN A 44 -4.61 5.78 -4.59
CA ASN A 44 -4.25 6.80 -3.62
C ASN A 44 -3.60 6.13 -2.40
N TYR A 45 -2.32 5.81 -2.55
CA TYR A 45 -1.53 5.08 -1.55
C TYR A 45 -1.45 5.81 -0.22
N HIS A 46 -1.24 7.14 -0.22
CA HIS A 46 -1.24 7.97 0.99
C HIS A 46 -2.51 7.74 1.84
N THR A 47 -3.68 7.87 1.21
CA THR A 47 -4.96 7.69 1.91
C THR A 47 -5.18 6.24 2.31
N PHE A 48 -4.74 5.29 1.48
CA PHE A 48 -4.86 3.86 1.74
C PHE A 48 -4.08 3.45 3.01
N PHE A 49 -2.81 3.81 3.12
CA PHE A 49 -1.98 3.48 4.28
C PHE A 49 -2.41 4.26 5.53
N LYS A 50 -2.82 5.53 5.37
CA LYS A 50 -3.42 6.29 6.48
C LYS A 50 -4.69 5.62 7.02
N LEU A 51 -5.56 5.13 6.13
CA LEU A 51 -6.74 4.37 6.55
C LEU A 51 -6.33 3.07 7.23
N TYR A 52 -5.36 2.33 6.71
CA TYR A 52 -4.86 1.09 7.31
C TYR A 52 -4.41 1.28 8.77
N THR A 53 -3.65 2.33 9.08
CA THR A 53 -3.21 2.61 10.47
C THR A 53 -4.37 2.86 11.45
N THR A 54 -5.54 3.25 10.95
CA THR A 54 -6.75 3.54 11.74
C THR A 54 -7.81 2.45 11.63
N ALA A 55 -7.46 1.28 11.10
CA ALA A 55 -8.41 0.21 10.80
C ALA A 55 -9.06 -0.34 12.09
N PRO A 56 -10.41 -0.45 12.14
CA PRO A 56 -11.10 -0.97 13.32
C PRO A 56 -11.11 -2.51 13.34
N GLY A 57 -10.59 -3.11 14.42
CA GLY A 57 -10.72 -4.54 14.72
C GLY A 57 -10.21 -5.47 13.61
N TYR A 58 -11.00 -6.48 13.26
CA TYR A 58 -10.63 -7.50 12.26
C TYR A 58 -10.41 -6.96 10.83
N CYS A 59 -10.87 -5.74 10.54
CA CYS A 59 -10.76 -5.15 9.22
C CYS A 59 -9.27 -4.89 8.86
N GLY A 60 -8.40 -4.66 9.85
CA GLY A 60 -6.94 -4.55 9.65
C GLY A 60 -6.27 -5.87 9.26
N HIS A 61 -6.68 -7.00 9.86
CA HIS A 61 -6.11 -8.32 9.54
C HIS A 61 -6.34 -8.74 8.08
N ILE A 62 -7.54 -8.47 7.53
CA ILE A 62 -7.85 -8.79 6.14
C ILE A 62 -7.04 -7.90 5.19
N VAL A 63 -6.87 -6.61 5.53
CA VAL A 63 -6.05 -5.69 4.72
C VAL A 63 -4.58 -6.13 4.72
N ASN A 64 -4.09 -6.63 5.86
CA ASN A 64 -2.73 -7.14 5.97
C ASN A 64 -2.40 -8.23 4.93
N TRP A 65 -3.37 -9.07 4.55
CA TRP A 65 -3.16 -10.16 3.59
C TRP A 65 -2.77 -9.70 2.18
N PHE A 66 -3.13 -8.48 1.79
CA PHE A 66 -2.77 -7.94 0.47
C PHE A 66 -1.97 -6.63 0.58
N LEU A 67 -1.60 -6.24 1.80
CA LEU A 67 -0.90 -4.98 2.08
C LEU A 67 0.47 -4.92 1.39
N ASP A 68 1.23 -6.00 1.44
CA ASP A 68 2.57 -6.03 0.86
C ASP A 68 2.53 -5.88 -0.67
N ARG A 69 1.51 -6.46 -1.31
CA ARG A 69 1.27 -6.24 -2.74
C ARG A 69 1.03 -4.77 -3.04
N GLU A 70 0.19 -4.11 -2.26
CA GLU A 70 -0.08 -2.68 -2.43
C GLU A 70 1.17 -1.83 -2.15
N ARG A 71 2.02 -2.22 -1.20
CA ARG A 71 3.32 -1.57 -0.94
C ARG A 71 4.26 -1.66 -2.13
N VAL A 72 4.34 -2.82 -2.79
CA VAL A 72 5.13 -3.00 -4.01
C VAL A 72 4.61 -2.10 -5.13
N LEU A 73 3.29 -2.03 -5.34
CA LEU A 73 2.69 -1.15 -6.35
C LEU A 73 2.95 0.33 -6.06
N ALA A 74 2.79 0.74 -4.80
CA ALA A 74 3.08 2.08 -4.34
C ALA A 74 4.55 2.46 -4.54
N LEU A 75 5.47 1.55 -4.16
CA LEU A 75 6.91 1.75 -4.34
C LEU A 75 7.28 1.94 -5.83
N LYS A 76 6.72 1.10 -6.72
CA LYS A 76 6.89 1.26 -8.17
C LYS A 76 6.41 2.62 -8.66
N ALA A 77 5.28 3.12 -8.16
CA ALA A 77 4.74 4.42 -8.52
C ALA A 77 5.62 5.57 -8.00
N ILE A 78 6.11 5.48 -6.76
CA ILE A 78 7.00 6.47 -6.14
C ILE A 78 8.31 6.57 -6.94
N ILE A 79 8.99 5.45 -7.19
CA ILE A 79 10.28 5.46 -7.91
C ILE A 79 10.15 6.02 -9.33
N LYS A 80 9.01 5.76 -10.00
CA LYS A 80 8.74 6.35 -11.33
C LYS A 80 8.52 7.85 -11.27
N SER A 81 7.89 8.36 -10.21
CA SER A 81 7.42 9.75 -10.12
C SER A 81 8.45 10.70 -9.50
N TYR A 82 9.28 10.21 -8.58
CA TYR A 82 10.20 11.03 -7.75
C TYR A 82 11.67 10.95 -8.21
N ARG A 83 11.94 10.75 -9.51
CA ARG A 83 13.31 10.79 -10.04
C ARG A 83 13.92 12.21 -9.89
N PRO A 84 15.20 12.36 -9.50
CA PRO A 84 16.23 11.33 -9.45
C PRO A 84 16.31 10.54 -8.14
N THR A 85 15.89 11.09 -7.01
CA THR A 85 16.07 10.50 -5.68
C THR A 85 14.85 10.75 -4.80
N VAL A 86 14.51 9.81 -3.91
CA VAL A 86 13.45 9.98 -2.91
C VAL A 86 13.99 9.66 -1.51
N PRO A 87 13.64 10.45 -0.47
CA PRO A 87 14.04 10.13 0.92
C PRO A 87 13.40 8.83 1.43
N ILE A 88 14.16 8.02 2.17
CA ILE A 88 13.67 6.81 2.83
C ILE A 88 12.58 7.17 3.84
N SER A 89 12.73 8.27 4.57
CA SER A 89 11.72 8.75 5.53
C SER A 89 10.38 9.10 4.88
N TYR A 90 10.39 9.57 3.62
CA TYR A 90 9.17 9.80 2.85
C TYR A 90 8.49 8.48 2.51
N VAL A 91 9.26 7.49 2.04
CA VAL A 91 8.75 6.15 1.71
C VAL A 91 8.22 5.43 2.95
N GLU A 92 8.90 5.55 4.09
CA GLU A 92 8.48 5.03 5.39
C GLU A 92 7.09 5.57 5.77
N SER A 93 6.95 6.90 5.73
CA SER A 93 5.67 7.57 6.05
C SER A 93 4.57 7.23 5.06
N GLU A 94 4.87 7.15 3.76
CA GLU A 94 3.87 6.88 2.72
C GLU A 94 3.40 5.43 2.71
N LEU A 95 4.29 4.46 2.96
CA LEU A 95 3.95 3.03 3.00
C LEU A 95 3.45 2.57 4.37
N GLY A 96 3.37 3.48 5.34
CA GLY A 96 2.86 3.24 6.68
C GLY A 96 3.69 2.22 7.45
N PHE A 97 5.02 2.29 7.34
CA PHE A 97 5.91 1.47 8.15
C PHE A 97 6.00 2.05 9.58
N PRO A 98 6.07 1.19 10.61
CA PRO A 98 6.21 1.63 12.00
C PRO A 98 7.62 2.12 12.34
N ASP A 99 8.62 1.63 11.62
CA ASP A 99 10.04 1.92 11.84
C ASP A 99 10.85 1.86 10.53
N THR A 100 11.97 2.58 10.52
CA THR A 100 12.88 2.65 9.38
C THR A 100 13.51 1.28 9.06
N GLU A 101 13.76 0.45 10.07
CA GLU A 101 14.35 -0.89 9.88
C GLU A 101 13.45 -1.80 9.03
N SER A 102 12.15 -1.82 9.34
CA SER A 102 11.11 -2.54 8.60
C SER A 102 10.97 -2.02 7.18
N CYS A 103 11.08 -0.70 6.99
CA CYS A 103 11.06 -0.08 5.66
C CYS A 103 12.28 -0.54 4.83
N VAL A 104 13.49 -0.50 5.41
CA VAL A 104 14.71 -0.94 4.73
C VAL A 104 14.69 -2.44 4.44
N ALA A 105 14.20 -3.26 5.38
CA ALA A 105 14.02 -4.70 5.19
C ALA A 105 13.05 -4.99 4.03
N PHE A 106 11.93 -4.25 3.97
CA PHE A 106 10.99 -4.36 2.85
C PHE A 106 11.61 -3.93 1.52
N LEU A 107 12.34 -2.82 1.47
CA LEU A 107 12.99 -2.34 0.25
C LEU A 107 13.98 -3.38 -0.29
N THR A 108 14.83 -3.90 0.60
CA THR A 108 15.82 -4.94 0.27
C THR A 108 15.14 -6.23 -0.19
N GLY A 109 14.11 -6.69 0.55
CA GLY A 109 13.35 -7.89 0.22
C GLY A 109 12.49 -7.75 -1.04
N SER A 110 12.11 -6.54 -1.41
CA SER A 110 11.32 -6.26 -2.61
C SER A 110 12.15 -6.25 -3.89
N GLY A 111 13.48 -6.43 -3.83
CA GLY A 111 14.35 -6.40 -5.01
C GLY A 111 14.85 -5.00 -5.40
N VAL A 112 14.82 -4.03 -4.46
CA VAL A 112 15.57 -2.78 -4.61
C VAL A 112 17.06 -3.08 -4.38
N PRO A 113 17.94 -2.77 -5.34
CA PRO A 113 19.36 -3.06 -5.17
C PRO A 113 19.96 -2.17 -4.07
N GLU A 114 20.90 -2.72 -3.30
CA GLU A 114 21.63 -1.97 -2.26
C GLU A 114 22.35 -0.74 -2.84
N ALA A 115 22.83 -0.82 -4.09
CA ALA A 115 23.42 0.31 -4.81
C ALA A 115 22.45 1.49 -5.05
N ALA A 116 21.14 1.26 -4.98
CA ALA A 116 20.12 2.31 -5.05
C ALA A 116 19.70 2.81 -3.66
N LEU A 117 20.17 2.18 -2.57
CA LEU A 117 19.85 2.54 -1.20
C LEU A 117 21.06 3.19 -0.55
N ASP A 118 21.05 4.51 -0.44
CA ASP A 118 22.04 5.23 0.36
C ASP A 118 21.52 5.35 1.79
N THR A 119 21.77 4.31 2.60
CA THR A 119 21.38 4.27 4.02
C THR A 119 22.12 5.32 4.86
N GLY A 120 23.28 5.80 4.40
CA GLY A 120 24.05 6.86 5.08
C GLY A 120 23.43 8.25 4.89
N ALA A 121 22.96 8.55 3.66
CA ALA A 121 22.25 9.79 3.35
C ALA A 121 20.73 9.71 3.57
N GLY A 122 20.18 8.50 3.77
CA GLY A 122 18.74 8.26 3.89
C GLY A 122 17.97 8.47 2.59
N LEU A 123 18.60 8.18 1.45
CA LEU A 123 18.06 8.44 0.11
C LEU A 123 17.98 7.16 -0.72
N ILE A 124 16.97 7.09 -1.58
CA ILE A 124 16.80 6.04 -2.59
C ILE A 124 17.07 6.68 -3.96
N ASP A 125 18.03 6.13 -4.71
CA ASP A 125 18.28 6.52 -6.09
C ASP A 125 17.29 5.82 -7.05
N CYS A 126 16.36 6.62 -7.55
CA CYS A 126 15.29 6.17 -8.44
C CYS A 126 15.76 5.91 -9.89
N LYS A 127 17.01 6.27 -10.23
CA LYS A 127 17.60 5.99 -11.55
C LYS A 127 18.20 4.59 -11.60
N THR A 128 18.94 4.22 -10.56
CA THR A 128 19.60 2.91 -10.44
C THR A 128 18.64 1.82 -10.01
N CYS A 129 17.51 2.16 -9.39
CA CYS A 129 16.45 1.20 -9.09
C CYS A 129 15.63 0.82 -10.35
N PRO A 130 15.71 -0.43 -10.84
CA PRO A 130 14.88 -0.89 -11.94
C PRO A 130 13.48 -1.19 -11.42
N VAL A 131 12.47 -0.43 -11.84
CA VAL A 131 11.09 -0.61 -11.37
C VAL A 131 10.52 -2.01 -11.69
N GLN A 132 11.11 -2.68 -12.68
CA GLN A 132 10.77 -4.04 -13.10
C GLN A 132 11.28 -5.12 -12.13
N SER A 133 12.36 -4.86 -11.38
CA SER A 133 12.90 -5.83 -10.42
C SER A 133 12.12 -5.87 -9.11
N ILE A 134 11.20 -4.92 -8.89
CA ILE A 134 10.49 -4.78 -7.63
C ILE A 134 9.34 -5.78 -7.60
N GLU A 135 9.43 -6.84 -6.80
CA GLU A 135 8.40 -7.86 -6.67
C GLU A 135 8.31 -8.34 -5.21
N LEU A 136 7.21 -9.00 -4.86
CA LEU A 136 7.13 -9.65 -3.54
C LEU A 136 8.14 -10.80 -3.51
N ALA A 137 8.93 -10.89 -2.45
CA ALA A 137 9.70 -12.10 -2.17
C ALA A 137 8.73 -13.29 -2.09
N ALA A 138 8.96 -14.30 -2.91
CA ALA A 138 8.16 -15.52 -2.98
C ALA A 138 8.31 -16.39 -1.73
#